data_AF-A0A6N2ZIV0-F1
#
_entry.id   AF-A0A6N2ZIV0-F1
#
_cell.length_a   1.000
_cell.length_b   1.000
_cell.length_c   1.000
_cell.angle_alpha   90.00
_cell.angle_beta   90.00
_cell.angle_gamma   90.00
#
_symmetry.space_group_name_H-M   'P 1'
#
loop_
_entity.id
_entity.type
_entity.pdbx_description
1 polymer ?
#
loop_
_entity_poly.entity_id
_entity_poly.type
_entity_poly.pdbx_seq_one_letter_code
_entity_poly.pdbx_strand_id
1 'polypeptide(L)'
;MKNAVNPGAPDYLVFGEPSQPLVDAAFLAQGLLRAPKQLWGNLDPQAKEWMVTELKRSRNIKPFESNWLLFASTVEAALLEFTGECDMERMLYGVKKFRDEWYKGDAMYGDGVDFHMDYYNSFVIHPMLTDVLVVMKKHNIEGADFLDTQLKRHARYAEILERFISPEGSFPVVGRSICYRFGAFHALGQAALMHILPERVKPAQVRCALTSVIRRQLKSPANFDKNGWLRVGFTGEQIEISESYINTGSVYLCAFGLVPLGLPETDEFWSAPYTEWTNVKAWNGEKVQADHAIK
;
A
#
# COMPACT_ATOMS: atom_id res chain seq x y z
N MET A 1 -14.74 11.00 -8.56
CA MET A 1 -15.36 9.74 -8.10
C MET A 1 -16.64 9.41 -8.84
N LYS A 2 -17.69 10.25 -8.82
CA LYS A 2 -18.95 9.99 -9.57
C LYS A 2 -18.72 9.63 -11.05
N ASN A 3 -17.91 10.42 -11.75
CA ASN A 3 -17.65 10.20 -13.16
C ASN A 3 -16.91 8.88 -13.44
N ALA A 4 -15.99 8.47 -12.56
CA ALA A 4 -15.19 7.26 -12.71
C ALA A 4 -16.04 5.98 -12.82
N VAL A 5 -17.29 6.03 -12.35
CA VAL A 5 -18.25 4.91 -12.39
C VAL A 5 -19.52 5.25 -13.17
N ASN A 6 -19.59 6.41 -13.83
CA ASN A 6 -20.72 6.76 -14.70
C ASN A 6 -20.41 6.32 -16.14
N PRO A 7 -21.09 5.32 -16.72
CA PRO A 7 -20.80 4.84 -18.08
C PRO A 7 -20.95 5.89 -19.19
N GLY A 8 -21.68 6.98 -18.92
CA GLY A 8 -21.83 8.10 -19.85
C GLY A 8 -20.78 9.22 -19.69
N ALA A 9 -19.86 9.12 -18.74
CA ALA A 9 -18.85 10.15 -18.50
C ALA A 9 -17.57 9.92 -19.34
N PRO A 10 -16.91 10.98 -19.83
CA PRO A 10 -15.65 10.88 -20.56
C PRO A 10 -14.49 10.23 -19.77
N ASP A 11 -14.54 10.34 -18.45
CA ASP A 11 -13.55 9.85 -17.48
C ASP A 11 -14.02 8.58 -16.72
N TYR A 12 -14.95 7.83 -17.32
CA TYR A 12 -15.35 6.50 -16.86
C TYR A 12 -14.17 5.51 -16.89
N LEU A 13 -14.00 4.75 -15.82
CA LEU A 13 -12.96 3.73 -15.72
C LEU A 13 -13.45 2.38 -16.22
N VAL A 14 -12.54 1.59 -16.77
CA VAL A 14 -12.82 0.20 -17.17
C VAL A 14 -12.57 -0.71 -15.98
N PHE A 15 -13.48 -1.65 -15.71
CA PHE A 15 -13.41 -2.57 -14.56
C PHE A 15 -13.40 -4.07 -14.92
N GLY A 16 -13.90 -4.44 -16.10
CA GLY A 16 -14.23 -5.85 -16.42
C GLY A 16 -13.23 -6.59 -17.30
N GLU A 17 -12.56 -5.90 -18.21
CA GLU A 17 -11.59 -6.49 -19.15
C GLU A 17 -10.59 -5.43 -19.66
N PRO A 18 -9.33 -5.78 -19.99
CA PRO A 18 -8.71 -7.10 -19.89
C PRO A 18 -8.32 -7.39 -18.42
N SER A 19 -7.08 -7.78 -18.11
CA SER A 19 -6.70 -8.15 -16.74
C SER A 19 -6.39 -6.94 -15.84
N GLN A 20 -5.70 -5.92 -16.36
CA GLN A 20 -5.19 -4.78 -15.58
C GLN A 20 -6.25 -3.99 -14.78
N PRO A 21 -7.50 -3.81 -15.27
CA PRO A 21 -8.57 -3.17 -14.51
C PRO A 21 -8.82 -3.71 -13.09
N LEU A 22 -8.48 -4.97 -12.80
CA LEU A 22 -8.57 -5.51 -11.44
C LEU A 22 -7.65 -4.77 -10.46
N VAL A 23 -6.46 -4.37 -10.93
CA VAL A 23 -5.48 -3.61 -10.13
C VAL A 23 -6.04 -2.23 -9.79
N ASP A 24 -6.59 -1.53 -10.79
CA ASP A 24 -7.18 -0.20 -10.61
C ASP A 24 -8.41 -0.25 -9.69
N ALA A 25 -9.27 -1.26 -9.88
CA ALA A 25 -10.42 -1.52 -9.02
C ALA A 25 -10.02 -1.77 -7.57
N ALA A 26 -8.95 -2.53 -7.33
CA ALA A 26 -8.45 -2.81 -5.99
C ALA A 26 -7.86 -1.59 -5.30
N PHE A 27 -7.07 -0.75 -5.99
CA PHE A 27 -6.57 0.49 -5.41
C PHE A 27 -7.69 1.50 -5.14
N LEU A 28 -8.70 1.56 -6.02
CA LEU A 28 -9.91 2.34 -5.77
C LEU A 28 -10.65 1.84 -4.52
N ALA A 29 -10.84 0.52 -4.41
CA ALA A 29 -11.49 -0.13 -3.28
C ALA A 29 -10.72 0.10 -1.97
N GLN A 30 -9.38 0.00 -2.00
CA GLN A 30 -8.53 0.32 -0.86
C GLN A 30 -8.66 1.79 -0.44
N GLY A 31 -8.74 2.72 -1.40
CA GLY A 31 -9.01 4.12 -1.12
C GLY A 31 -10.37 4.32 -0.42
N LEU A 32 -11.43 3.68 -0.90
CA LEU A 32 -12.76 3.73 -0.29
C LEU A 32 -12.73 3.22 1.16
N LEU A 33 -12.08 2.07 1.42
CA LEU A 33 -11.93 1.49 2.75
C LEU A 33 -11.20 2.43 3.72
N ARG A 34 -10.20 3.19 3.23
CA ARG A 34 -9.42 4.14 4.05
C ARG A 34 -10.12 5.45 4.33
N ALA A 35 -10.95 5.91 3.41
CA ALA A 35 -11.66 7.18 3.52
C ALA A 35 -13.17 7.00 3.33
N PRO A 36 -13.84 6.18 4.18
CA PRO A 36 -15.24 5.80 3.97
C PRO A 36 -16.20 6.99 4.09
N LYS A 37 -15.84 8.05 4.82
CA LYS A 37 -16.64 9.28 4.88
C LYS A 37 -16.42 10.16 3.64
N GLN A 38 -15.16 10.48 3.34
CA GLN A 38 -14.80 11.45 2.30
C GLN A 38 -15.03 10.92 0.88
N LEU A 39 -14.81 9.63 0.65
CA LEU A 39 -14.95 9.02 -0.67
C LEU A 39 -16.30 8.34 -0.82
N TRP A 40 -16.62 7.34 0.00
CA TRP A 40 -17.90 6.61 -0.11
C TRP A 40 -19.10 7.43 0.39
N GLY A 41 -19.00 8.01 1.58
CA GLY A 41 -20.09 8.75 2.23
C GLY A 41 -20.62 9.91 1.38
N ASN A 42 -19.72 10.61 0.67
CA ASN A 42 -20.04 11.74 -0.20
C ASN A 42 -20.57 11.36 -1.59
N LEU A 43 -20.67 10.08 -1.95
CA LEU A 43 -21.32 9.66 -3.18
C LEU A 43 -22.85 9.74 -3.04
N ASP A 44 -23.50 10.25 -4.09
CA ASP A 44 -24.96 10.17 -4.22
C ASP A 44 -25.41 8.69 -4.39
N PRO A 45 -26.69 8.37 -4.15
CA PRO A 45 -27.18 6.99 -4.22
C PRO A 45 -26.89 6.30 -5.55
N GLN A 46 -27.01 7.03 -6.68
CA GLN A 46 -26.76 6.49 -8.01
C GLN A 46 -25.29 6.13 -8.20
N ALA A 47 -24.37 6.98 -7.76
CA ALA A 47 -22.95 6.72 -7.85
C ALA A 47 -22.50 5.57 -6.93
N LYS A 48 -23.16 5.36 -5.78
CA LYS A 48 -22.94 4.18 -4.94
C LYS A 48 -23.38 2.89 -5.64
N GLU A 49 -24.55 2.90 -6.27
CA GLU A 49 -25.04 1.77 -7.07
C GLU A 49 -24.07 1.43 -8.20
N TRP A 50 -23.65 2.43 -8.98
CA TRP A 50 -22.66 2.23 -10.04
C TRP A 50 -21.32 1.73 -9.51
N MET A 51 -20.82 2.28 -8.40
CA MET A 51 -19.59 1.80 -7.78
C MET A 51 -19.68 0.31 -7.42
N VAL A 52 -20.79 -0.13 -6.83
CA VAL A 52 -21.02 -1.55 -6.51
C VAL A 52 -21.06 -2.40 -7.78
N THR A 53 -21.80 -1.97 -8.79
CA THR A 53 -21.89 -2.67 -10.08
C THR A 53 -20.52 -2.81 -10.73
N GLU A 54 -19.71 -1.75 -10.75
CA GLU A 54 -18.40 -1.76 -11.38
C GLU A 54 -17.35 -2.56 -10.59
N LEU A 55 -17.36 -2.48 -9.26
CA LEU A 55 -16.54 -3.37 -8.43
C LEU A 55 -16.92 -4.85 -8.65
N LYS A 56 -18.22 -5.18 -8.70
CA LYS A 56 -18.70 -6.54 -9.02
C LYS A 56 -18.31 -6.95 -10.45
N ARG A 57 -18.21 -6.02 -11.41
CA ARG A 57 -17.77 -6.31 -12.80
C ARG A 57 -16.35 -6.88 -12.86
N SER A 58 -15.48 -6.48 -11.94
CA SER A 58 -14.10 -7.01 -11.86
C SER A 58 -14.01 -8.50 -11.57
N ARG A 59 -15.11 -9.14 -11.11
CA ARG A 59 -15.18 -10.59 -10.89
C ARG A 59 -14.96 -11.42 -12.16
N ASN A 60 -15.19 -10.83 -13.34
CA ASN A 60 -14.88 -11.46 -14.62
C ASN A 60 -13.38 -11.71 -14.83
N ILE A 61 -12.53 -11.02 -14.07
CA ILE A 61 -11.08 -11.14 -14.17
C ILE A 61 -10.61 -12.20 -13.18
N LYS A 62 -10.01 -13.28 -13.69
CA LYS A 62 -9.30 -14.27 -12.88
C LYS A 62 -7.95 -13.69 -12.44
N PRO A 63 -7.69 -13.51 -11.14
CA PRO A 63 -6.39 -13.01 -10.68
C PRO A 63 -5.28 -14.05 -10.93
N PHE A 64 -4.07 -13.58 -11.20
CA PHE A 64 -2.88 -14.44 -11.25
C PHE A 64 -2.48 -14.92 -9.84
N GLU A 65 -1.81 -16.07 -9.74
CA GLU A 65 -1.28 -16.63 -8.48
C GLU A 65 -0.09 -15.82 -7.96
N SER A 66 -0.37 -14.61 -7.48
CA SER A 66 0.57 -13.60 -6.97
C SER A 66 -0.18 -12.60 -6.07
N ASN A 67 0.40 -11.42 -5.82
CA ASN A 67 -0.26 -10.27 -5.20
C ASN A 67 -1.61 -9.92 -5.84
N TRP A 68 -1.86 -10.34 -7.09
CA TRP A 68 -3.16 -10.20 -7.74
C TRP A 68 -4.32 -10.84 -6.98
N LEU A 69 -4.06 -11.88 -6.19
CA LEU A 69 -5.09 -12.46 -5.33
C LEU A 69 -5.57 -11.44 -4.28
N LEU A 70 -4.68 -10.59 -3.77
CA LEU A 70 -5.05 -9.55 -2.81
C LEU A 70 -5.83 -8.41 -3.47
N PHE A 71 -5.62 -8.13 -4.76
CA PHE A 71 -6.49 -7.19 -5.49
C PHE A 71 -7.94 -7.67 -5.48
N ALA A 72 -8.15 -8.95 -5.81
CA ALA A 72 -9.47 -9.57 -5.74
C ALA A 72 -10.03 -9.55 -4.30
N SER A 73 -9.22 -9.90 -3.30
CA SER A 73 -9.63 -9.86 -1.89
C SER A 73 -10.02 -8.47 -1.41
N THR A 74 -9.29 -7.42 -1.80
CA THR A 74 -9.56 -6.03 -1.42
C THR A 74 -10.85 -5.51 -2.04
N VAL A 75 -11.14 -5.85 -3.30
CA VAL A 75 -12.43 -5.51 -3.92
C VAL A 75 -13.59 -6.14 -3.15
N GLU A 76 -13.50 -7.43 -2.83
CA GLU A 76 -14.57 -8.13 -2.11
C GLU A 76 -14.71 -7.65 -0.65
N ALA A 77 -13.61 -7.29 0.02
CA ALA A 77 -13.65 -6.66 1.34
C ALA A 77 -14.36 -5.30 1.30
N ALA A 78 -14.15 -4.48 0.26
CA ALA A 78 -14.88 -3.23 0.10
C ALA A 78 -16.37 -3.46 -0.15
N LEU A 79 -16.73 -4.44 -0.98
CA LEU A 79 -18.13 -4.83 -1.20
C LEU A 79 -18.78 -5.27 0.13
N LEU A 80 -18.11 -6.11 0.92
CA LEU A 80 -18.59 -6.53 2.24
C LEU A 80 -18.82 -5.32 3.16
N GLU A 81 -17.83 -4.43 3.25
CA GLU A 81 -17.87 -3.26 4.13
C GLU A 81 -19.02 -2.30 3.80
N PHE A 82 -19.31 -2.08 2.51
CA PHE A 82 -20.28 -1.07 2.09
C PHE A 82 -21.67 -1.62 1.78
N THR A 83 -21.80 -2.92 1.54
CA THR A 83 -23.08 -3.55 1.14
C THR A 83 -23.53 -4.70 2.03
N GLY A 84 -22.63 -5.28 2.83
CA GLY A 84 -22.88 -6.50 3.58
C GLY A 84 -22.79 -7.79 2.74
N GLU A 85 -22.50 -7.69 1.45
CA GLU A 85 -22.37 -8.82 0.53
C GLU A 85 -20.95 -8.89 -0.06
N CYS A 86 -20.41 -10.09 -0.20
CA CYS A 86 -19.19 -10.35 -0.95
C CYS A 86 -19.19 -11.74 -1.58
N ASP A 87 -18.31 -11.95 -2.55
CA ASP A 87 -17.88 -13.29 -2.95
C ASP A 87 -16.85 -13.79 -1.92
N MET A 88 -17.33 -14.62 -0.99
CA MET A 88 -16.53 -15.10 0.15
C MET A 88 -15.34 -15.95 -0.31
N GLU A 89 -15.51 -16.78 -1.33
CA GLU A 89 -14.44 -17.64 -1.84
C GLU A 89 -13.32 -16.78 -2.43
N ARG A 90 -13.69 -15.81 -3.28
CA ARG A 90 -12.76 -14.88 -3.90
C ARG A 90 -12.03 -14.02 -2.86
N MET A 91 -12.72 -13.58 -1.81
CA MET A 91 -12.08 -12.84 -0.71
C MET A 91 -11.07 -13.69 0.05
N LEU A 92 -11.48 -14.89 0.48
CA LEU A 92 -10.69 -15.72 1.38
C LEU A 92 -9.53 -16.44 0.69
N TYR A 93 -9.61 -16.69 -0.62
CA TYR A 93 -8.56 -17.43 -1.34
C TYR A 93 -7.21 -16.73 -1.27
N GLY A 94 -7.14 -15.42 -1.55
CA GLY A 94 -5.91 -14.65 -1.45
C GLY A 94 -5.35 -14.63 -0.02
N VAL A 95 -6.21 -14.40 0.97
CA VAL A 95 -5.82 -14.41 2.39
C VAL A 95 -5.20 -15.76 2.78
N LYS A 96 -5.82 -16.88 2.40
CA LYS A 96 -5.32 -18.24 2.69
C LYS A 96 -3.96 -18.48 2.03
N LYS A 97 -3.77 -18.12 0.76
CA LYS A 97 -2.48 -18.27 0.06
C LYS A 97 -1.34 -17.54 0.76
N PHE A 98 -1.55 -16.27 1.10
CA PHE A 98 -0.53 -15.49 1.80
C PHE A 98 -0.29 -16.00 3.23
N ARG A 99 -1.35 -16.37 3.95
CA ARG A 99 -1.26 -16.88 5.32
C ARG A 99 -0.51 -18.20 5.40
N ASP A 100 -0.88 -19.16 4.55
CA ASP A 100 -0.58 -20.58 4.73
C ASP A 100 0.53 -21.10 3.81
N GLU A 101 0.72 -20.51 2.62
CA GLU A 101 1.62 -21.05 1.58
C GLU A 101 2.79 -20.12 1.24
N TRP A 102 2.56 -18.80 1.26
CA TRP A 102 3.52 -17.84 0.70
C TRP A 102 4.30 -17.05 1.75
N TYR A 103 4.10 -17.29 3.05
CA TYR A 103 4.97 -16.73 4.08
C TYR A 103 6.37 -17.35 4.02
N LYS A 104 7.41 -16.51 3.96
CA LYS A 104 8.82 -16.93 3.81
C LYS A 104 9.67 -16.72 5.08
N GLY A 105 9.09 -16.13 6.12
CA GLY A 105 9.80 -15.85 7.37
C GLY A 105 10.22 -14.38 7.49
N ASP A 106 10.46 -13.96 8.73
CA ASP A 106 10.77 -12.57 9.12
C ASP A 106 9.92 -11.49 8.42
N ALA A 107 8.60 -11.68 8.45
CA ALA A 107 7.61 -10.82 7.78
C ALA A 107 7.68 -10.76 6.25
N MET A 108 8.55 -11.53 5.58
CA MET A 108 8.58 -11.59 4.12
C MET A 108 7.52 -12.55 3.59
N TYR A 109 6.78 -12.11 2.57
CA TYR A 109 5.95 -12.95 1.74
C TYR A 109 6.56 -13.12 0.35
N GLY A 110 6.33 -14.28 -0.26
CA GLY A 110 6.50 -14.46 -1.69
C GLY A 110 5.46 -13.66 -2.47
N ASP A 111 5.77 -13.34 -3.72
CA ASP A 111 4.79 -12.82 -4.66
C ASP A 111 4.25 -13.98 -5.51
N GLY A 112 3.41 -14.80 -4.87
CA GLY A 112 3.16 -16.17 -5.29
C GLY A 112 4.10 -17.15 -4.56
N VAL A 113 4.40 -18.28 -5.20
CA VAL A 113 5.23 -19.33 -4.60
C VAL A 113 6.66 -18.84 -4.33
N ASP A 114 7.19 -17.97 -5.18
CA ASP A 114 8.58 -17.53 -5.12
C ASP A 114 8.76 -16.20 -4.38
N PHE A 115 9.90 -16.10 -3.70
CA PHE A 115 10.35 -14.85 -3.12
C PHE A 115 10.93 -13.92 -4.19
N HIS A 116 10.48 -12.67 -4.18
CA HIS A 116 10.99 -11.61 -5.04
C HIS A 116 11.57 -10.51 -4.15
N MET A 117 12.84 -10.18 -4.36
CA MET A 117 13.48 -9.03 -3.69
C MET A 117 13.06 -7.74 -4.39
N ASP A 118 11.82 -7.32 -4.13
CA ASP A 118 11.24 -6.07 -4.57
C ASP A 118 10.40 -5.44 -3.44
N TYR A 119 9.73 -4.32 -3.74
CA TYR A 119 8.93 -3.61 -2.77
C TYR A 119 7.45 -3.99 -2.76
N TYR A 120 7.01 -5.09 -3.42
CA TYR A 120 5.57 -5.49 -3.40
C TYR A 120 5.07 -5.92 -2.04
N ASN A 121 5.96 -6.41 -1.16
CA ASN A 121 5.64 -6.59 0.26
C ASN A 121 5.15 -5.28 0.89
N SER A 122 5.72 -4.15 0.46
CA SER A 122 5.31 -2.81 0.88
C SER A 122 4.17 -2.24 0.05
N PHE A 123 4.26 -2.25 -1.29
CA PHE A 123 3.28 -1.60 -2.16
C PHE A 123 1.88 -2.18 -1.99
N VAL A 124 1.79 -3.51 -1.85
CA VAL A 124 0.54 -4.26 -1.96
C VAL A 124 0.34 -5.22 -0.78
N ILE A 125 1.26 -6.15 -0.56
CA ILE A 125 0.96 -7.37 0.21
C ILE A 125 0.62 -7.06 1.67
N HIS A 126 1.52 -6.40 2.43
CA HIS A 126 1.20 -6.04 3.80
C HIS A 126 -0.01 -5.10 3.90
N PRO A 127 -0.08 -4.00 3.12
CA PRO A 127 -1.20 -3.10 3.20
C PRO A 127 -2.57 -3.72 2.92
N MET A 128 -2.70 -4.41 1.79
CA MET A 128 -3.98 -4.96 1.37
C MET A 128 -4.38 -6.16 2.21
N LEU A 129 -3.44 -7.04 2.58
CA LEU A 129 -3.74 -8.16 3.46
C LEU A 129 -4.22 -7.66 4.84
N THR A 130 -3.57 -6.63 5.38
CA THR A 130 -3.99 -6.02 6.65
C THR A 130 -5.37 -5.36 6.52
N ASP A 131 -5.62 -4.56 5.48
CA ASP A 131 -6.91 -3.89 5.26
C ASP A 131 -8.06 -4.92 5.13
N VAL A 132 -7.84 -6.01 4.36
CA VAL A 132 -8.81 -7.10 4.20
C VAL A 132 -9.11 -7.79 5.54
N LEU A 133 -8.07 -8.12 6.32
CA LEU A 133 -8.25 -8.79 7.61
C LEU A 133 -8.95 -7.90 8.65
N VAL A 134 -8.74 -6.59 8.61
CA VAL A 134 -9.48 -5.63 9.45
C VAL A 134 -10.98 -5.66 9.13
N VAL A 135 -11.34 -5.65 7.84
CA VAL A 135 -12.74 -5.79 7.40
C VAL A 135 -13.30 -7.15 7.83
N MET A 136 -12.58 -8.24 7.57
CA MET A 136 -12.99 -9.59 7.98
C MET A 136 -13.26 -9.66 9.49
N LYS A 137 -12.39 -9.06 10.32
CA LYS A 137 -12.56 -9.01 11.77
C LYS A 137 -13.81 -8.23 12.18
N LYS A 138 -14.04 -7.07 11.57
CA LYS A 138 -15.22 -6.23 11.83
C LYS A 138 -16.54 -6.96 11.51
N HIS A 139 -16.56 -7.77 10.46
CA HIS A 139 -17.73 -8.52 10.00
C HIS A 139 -17.78 -9.97 10.52
N ASN A 140 -16.92 -10.35 11.46
CA ASN A 140 -16.85 -11.70 12.06
C ASN A 140 -16.67 -12.83 11.03
N ILE A 141 -15.88 -12.60 9.99
CA ILE A 141 -15.57 -13.61 8.98
C ILE A 141 -14.55 -14.61 9.52
N GLU A 142 -14.73 -15.90 9.20
CA GLU A 142 -13.81 -16.97 9.57
C GLU A 142 -12.38 -16.69 9.04
N GLY A 143 -11.37 -16.99 9.86
CA GLY A 143 -9.97 -16.72 9.55
C GLY A 143 -9.48 -15.31 9.88
N ALA A 144 -10.36 -14.42 10.37
CA ALA A 144 -10.00 -13.07 10.82
C ALA A 144 -9.12 -13.05 12.08
N ASP A 145 -9.03 -14.16 12.81
CA ASP A 145 -8.09 -14.36 13.92
C ASP A 145 -6.63 -14.23 13.48
N PHE A 146 -6.33 -14.47 12.20
CA PHE A 146 -5.00 -14.24 11.64
C PHE A 146 -4.56 -12.77 11.66
N LEU A 147 -5.47 -11.81 11.82
CA LEU A 147 -5.15 -10.38 11.92
C LEU A 147 -4.06 -10.11 12.96
N ASP A 148 -4.12 -10.74 14.14
CA ASP A 148 -3.16 -10.51 15.23
C ASP A 148 -1.73 -10.91 14.82
N THR A 149 -1.60 -11.98 14.04
CA THR A 149 -0.31 -12.42 13.48
C THR A 149 0.12 -11.49 12.35
N GLN A 150 -0.79 -11.10 11.47
CA GLN A 150 -0.48 -10.18 10.38
C GLN A 150 -0.04 -8.80 10.88
N LEU A 151 -0.64 -8.26 11.95
CA LEU A 151 -0.21 -6.99 12.54
C LEU A 151 1.23 -7.05 13.06
N LYS A 152 1.63 -8.16 13.70
CA LYS A 152 3.03 -8.38 14.12
C LYS A 152 3.99 -8.46 12.93
N ARG A 153 3.58 -9.16 11.86
CA ARG A 153 4.37 -9.24 10.62
C ARG A 153 4.49 -7.87 9.95
N HIS A 154 3.40 -7.11 9.84
CA HIS A 154 3.39 -5.77 9.28
C HIS A 154 4.29 -4.82 10.08
N ALA A 155 4.18 -4.83 11.41
CA ALA A 155 5.05 -4.07 12.30
C ALA A 155 6.54 -4.39 12.08
N ARG A 156 6.87 -5.68 11.95
CA ARG A 156 8.24 -6.13 11.66
C ARG A 156 8.74 -5.65 10.30
N TYR A 157 7.94 -5.81 9.25
CA TYR A 157 8.33 -5.35 7.92
C TYR A 157 8.48 -3.83 7.85
N ALA A 158 7.66 -3.07 8.60
CA ALA A 158 7.83 -1.64 8.76
C ALA A 158 9.19 -1.28 9.41
N GLU A 159 9.63 -2.01 10.45
CA GLU A 159 10.97 -1.83 11.01
C GLU A 159 12.08 -2.10 10.00
N ILE A 160 11.95 -3.17 9.19
CA ILE A 160 12.92 -3.47 8.13
C ILE A 160 13.00 -2.33 7.11
N LEU A 161 11.86 -1.80 6.67
CA LEU A 161 11.80 -0.67 5.74
C LEU A 161 12.43 0.59 6.34
N GLU A 162 12.18 0.90 7.61
CA GLU A 162 12.80 2.05 8.29
C GLU A 162 14.33 1.92 8.30
N ARG A 163 14.84 0.71 8.51
CA ARG A 163 16.27 0.37 8.46
C ARG A 163 16.86 0.34 7.05
N PHE A 164 16.06 0.42 5.98
CA PHE A 164 16.56 0.59 4.62
C PHE A 164 16.83 2.05 4.25
N ILE A 165 16.33 3.00 5.04
CA ILE A 165 16.50 4.43 4.76
C ILE A 165 17.89 4.85 5.23
N SER A 166 18.78 5.20 4.29
CA SER A 166 20.12 5.71 4.58
C SER A 166 20.06 7.07 5.29
N PRO A 167 21.15 7.52 5.95
CA PRO A 167 21.19 8.86 6.57
C PRO A 167 20.90 10.02 5.60
N GLU A 168 21.19 9.83 4.31
CA GLU A 168 20.97 10.82 3.25
C GLU A 168 19.56 10.73 2.62
N GLY A 169 18.67 9.91 3.17
CA GLY A 169 17.33 9.66 2.65
C GLY A 169 17.31 8.85 1.36
N SER A 170 18.35 8.06 1.08
CA SER A 170 18.36 7.12 -0.03
C SER A 170 17.93 5.73 0.42
N PHE A 171 17.54 4.87 -0.52
CA PHE A 171 17.22 3.47 -0.28
C PHE A 171 17.56 2.63 -1.52
N PRO A 172 17.72 1.31 -1.40
CA PRO A 172 18.11 0.46 -2.52
C PRO A 172 17.15 0.56 -3.73
N VAL A 173 17.71 0.75 -4.92
CA VAL A 173 16.95 0.78 -6.18
C VAL A 173 16.88 -0.63 -6.73
N VAL A 174 16.00 -1.45 -6.15
CA VAL A 174 15.89 -2.88 -6.47
C VAL A 174 14.46 -3.29 -6.76
N GLY A 175 14.31 -4.28 -7.64
CA GLY A 175 13.03 -4.87 -7.97
C GLY A 175 12.21 -4.07 -8.97
N ARG A 176 11.12 -4.69 -9.40
CA ARG A 176 10.16 -4.12 -10.35
C ARG A 176 9.32 -3.00 -9.72
N SER A 177 8.71 -2.15 -10.56
CA SER A 177 7.85 -1.04 -10.12
C SER A 177 8.56 -0.01 -9.23
N ILE A 178 9.89 0.00 -9.22
CA ILE A 178 10.67 0.96 -8.42
C ILE A 178 10.39 2.42 -8.81
N CYS A 179 9.82 2.64 -10.01
CA CYS A 179 9.22 3.90 -10.46
C CYS A 179 8.13 4.48 -9.54
N TYR A 180 7.60 3.72 -8.59
CA TYR A 180 6.68 4.22 -7.57
C TYR A 180 7.39 5.00 -6.45
N ARG A 181 8.72 5.16 -6.52
CA ARG A 181 9.49 6.07 -5.67
C ARG A 181 9.24 5.83 -4.18
N PHE A 182 8.92 6.86 -3.41
CA PHE A 182 8.67 6.80 -1.96
C PHE A 182 7.40 6.02 -1.60
N GLY A 183 6.60 5.59 -2.59
CA GLY A 183 5.56 4.59 -2.40
C GLY A 183 6.12 3.26 -1.89
N ALA A 184 7.43 3.00 -2.05
CA ALA A 184 8.12 1.84 -1.50
C ALA A 184 8.01 1.73 0.03
N PHE A 185 7.60 2.82 0.71
CA PHE A 185 7.40 2.87 2.16
C PHE A 185 5.92 2.85 2.57
N HIS A 186 5.02 2.36 1.70
CA HIS A 186 3.60 2.22 2.01
C HIS A 186 3.35 1.45 3.31
N ALA A 187 3.93 0.26 3.49
CA ALA A 187 3.75 -0.52 4.71
C ALA A 187 4.29 0.19 5.96
N LEU A 188 5.43 0.88 5.86
CA LEU A 188 5.97 1.69 6.96
C LEU A 188 5.02 2.85 7.33
N GLY A 189 4.52 3.57 6.33
CA GLY A 189 3.58 4.67 6.52
C GLY A 189 2.24 4.20 7.10
N GLN A 190 1.73 3.06 6.64
CA GLN A 190 0.49 2.49 7.16
C GLN A 190 0.67 1.93 8.57
N ALA A 191 1.81 1.33 8.90
CA ALA A 191 2.09 0.89 10.27
C ALA A 191 2.10 2.07 11.26
N ALA A 192 2.60 3.24 10.84
CA ALA A 192 2.50 4.48 11.61
C ALA A 192 1.05 4.94 11.75
N LEU A 193 0.28 4.98 10.65
CA LEU A 193 -1.14 5.36 10.65
C LEU A 193 -1.99 4.47 11.58
N MET A 194 -1.69 3.18 11.64
CA MET A 194 -2.42 2.20 12.45
C MET A 194 -1.91 2.10 13.90
N HIS A 195 -0.88 2.85 14.28
CA HIS A 195 -0.20 2.75 15.58
C HIS A 195 0.31 1.34 15.92
N ILE A 196 0.83 0.63 14.91
CA ILE A 196 1.38 -0.73 15.07
C ILE A 196 2.90 -0.78 14.90
N LEU A 197 3.59 0.36 14.89
CA LEU A 197 5.05 0.38 14.88
C LEU A 197 5.60 -0.38 16.10
N PRO A 198 6.69 -1.16 15.96
CA PRO A 198 7.32 -1.78 17.11
C PRO A 198 7.90 -0.73 18.05
N GLU A 199 7.96 -1.04 19.34
CA GLU A 199 8.34 -0.09 20.42
C GLU A 199 9.64 0.69 20.15
N ARG A 200 10.60 0.06 19.46
CA ARG A 200 11.90 0.67 19.11
C ARG A 200 11.87 1.63 17.93
N VAL A 201 10.78 1.70 17.17
CA VAL A 201 10.58 2.63 16.05
C VAL A 201 9.52 3.65 16.43
N LYS A 202 9.96 4.88 16.75
CA LYS A 202 9.04 5.95 17.17
C LYS A 202 8.30 6.55 15.97
N PRO A 203 7.04 7.02 16.13
CA PRO A 203 6.31 7.69 15.04
C PRO A 203 7.08 8.88 14.42
N ALA A 204 7.64 9.77 15.23
CA ALA A 204 8.42 10.91 14.74
C ALA A 204 9.70 10.49 13.99
N GLN A 205 10.27 9.33 14.32
CA GLN A 205 11.41 8.75 13.62
C GLN A 205 11.03 8.41 12.17
N VAL A 206 9.87 7.79 11.99
CA VAL A 206 9.31 7.46 10.67
C VAL A 206 9.03 8.74 9.87
N ARG A 207 8.38 9.76 10.47
CA ARG A 207 8.16 11.06 9.83
C ARG A 207 9.47 11.65 9.30
N CYS A 208 10.50 11.70 10.14
CA CYS A 208 11.80 12.29 9.78
C CYS A 208 12.48 11.51 8.64
N ALA A 209 12.48 10.19 8.69
CA ALA A 209 13.05 9.33 7.66
C ALA A 209 12.32 9.49 6.31
N LEU A 210 10.98 9.39 6.30
CA LEU A 210 10.17 9.54 5.08
C LEU A 210 10.29 10.95 4.50
N THR A 211 10.35 11.99 5.33
CA THR A 211 10.59 13.37 4.87
C THR A 211 11.93 13.47 4.13
N SER A 212 12.98 12.82 4.64
CA SER A 212 14.29 12.79 3.99
C SER A 212 14.22 12.11 2.62
N VAL A 213 13.56 10.94 2.54
CA VAL A 213 13.34 10.20 1.29
C VAL A 213 12.58 11.03 0.25
N ILE A 214 11.42 11.59 0.64
CA ILE A 214 10.56 12.36 -0.25
C ILE A 214 11.30 13.59 -0.77
N ARG A 215 11.99 14.33 0.10
CA ARG A 215 12.80 15.49 -0.30
C ARG A 215 13.91 15.10 -1.26
N ARG A 216 14.61 13.99 -1.00
CA ARG A 216 15.69 13.51 -1.87
C ARG A 216 15.15 13.16 -3.25
N GLN A 217 14.09 12.35 -3.32
CA GLN A 217 13.54 11.90 -4.61
C GLN A 217 12.92 13.04 -5.42
N LEU A 218 12.22 13.97 -4.77
CA LEU A 218 11.56 15.09 -5.43
C LEU A 218 12.46 16.32 -5.66
N LYS A 219 13.75 16.26 -5.27
CA LYS A 219 14.69 17.38 -5.38
C LYS A 219 14.84 17.93 -6.81
N SER A 220 14.81 17.05 -7.81
CA SER A 220 15.00 17.44 -9.21
C SER A 220 13.69 17.94 -9.84
N PRO A 221 13.66 19.10 -10.52
CA PRO A 221 12.50 19.52 -11.29
C PRO A 221 12.20 18.59 -12.47
N ALA A 222 13.18 17.79 -12.92
CA ALA A 222 13.00 16.80 -13.99
C ALA A 222 12.02 15.68 -13.62
N ASN A 223 11.57 15.61 -12.35
CA ASN A 223 10.51 14.71 -11.93
C ASN A 223 9.16 15.00 -12.60
N PHE A 224 8.98 16.21 -13.15
CA PHE A 224 7.71 16.68 -13.71
C PHE A 224 7.83 17.06 -15.19
N ASP A 225 6.75 16.89 -15.93
CA ASP A 225 6.61 17.40 -17.29
C ASP A 225 6.23 18.89 -17.29
N LYS A 226 6.06 19.47 -18.48
CA LYS A 226 5.68 20.89 -18.64
C LYS A 226 4.29 21.25 -18.08
N ASN A 227 3.44 20.25 -17.83
CA ASN A 227 2.09 20.42 -17.29
C ASN A 227 2.03 20.10 -15.79
N GLY A 228 3.17 19.74 -15.16
CA GLY A 228 3.25 19.38 -13.75
C GLY A 228 2.92 17.91 -13.45
N TRP A 229 2.81 17.04 -14.46
CA TRP A 229 2.62 15.60 -14.25
C TRP A 229 3.92 14.92 -13.91
N LEU A 230 3.88 13.91 -13.04
CA LEU A 230 5.05 13.07 -12.77
C LEU A 230 5.51 12.34 -14.03
N ARG A 231 6.82 12.40 -14.31
CA ARG A 231 7.46 11.58 -15.35
C ARG A 231 7.78 10.19 -14.83
N VAL A 232 7.77 9.22 -15.73
CA VAL A 232 8.21 7.84 -15.42
C VAL A 232 9.71 7.81 -15.13
N GLY A 233 10.05 7.33 -13.94
CA GLY A 233 11.42 7.26 -13.45
C GLY A 233 11.51 7.29 -11.92
N PHE A 234 12.72 7.10 -11.39
CA PHE A 234 12.96 7.03 -9.94
C PHE A 234 13.26 8.41 -9.34
N THR A 235 14.15 9.18 -9.98
CA THR A 235 14.48 10.57 -9.67
C THR A 235 14.68 11.34 -10.98
N GLY A 236 13.59 11.86 -11.55
CA GLY A 236 13.56 12.43 -12.90
C GLY A 236 12.90 11.51 -13.92
N GLU A 237 13.22 11.72 -15.19
CA GLU A 237 12.78 10.87 -16.31
C GLU A 237 13.81 9.77 -16.55
N GLN A 238 13.40 8.52 -16.32
CA GLN A 238 14.25 7.33 -16.44
C GLN A 238 13.37 6.18 -16.93
N ILE A 239 12.90 6.25 -18.17
CA ILE A 239 11.87 5.35 -18.70
C ILE A 239 12.31 3.88 -18.72
N GLU A 240 13.61 3.61 -18.85
CA GLU A 240 14.20 2.28 -18.97
C GLU A 240 14.06 1.44 -17.68
N ILE A 241 13.75 2.08 -16.55
CA ILE A 241 13.51 1.39 -15.27
C ILE A 241 12.06 0.93 -15.11
N SER A 242 11.21 1.14 -16.11
CA SER A 242 9.78 0.85 -16.05
C SER A 242 9.40 -0.44 -16.75
N GLU A 243 8.45 -1.18 -16.15
CA GLU A 243 7.80 -2.31 -16.78
C GLU A 243 6.72 -1.86 -17.77
N SER A 244 6.31 -2.74 -18.68
CA SER A 244 5.37 -2.42 -19.78
C SER A 244 3.98 -1.95 -19.34
N TYR A 245 3.59 -2.19 -18.09
CA TYR A 245 2.31 -1.74 -17.52
C TYR A 245 2.39 -0.36 -16.86
N ILE A 246 3.59 0.22 -16.73
CA ILE A 246 3.79 1.51 -16.10
C ILE A 246 3.39 2.64 -17.05
N ASN A 247 2.65 3.60 -16.52
CA ASN A 247 2.24 4.81 -17.23
C ASN A 247 2.27 6.01 -16.26
N THR A 248 1.96 7.21 -16.77
CA THR A 248 1.91 8.44 -15.96
C THR A 248 0.95 8.35 -14.78
N GLY A 249 -0.16 7.62 -14.91
CA GLY A 249 -1.10 7.39 -13.81
C GLY A 249 -0.50 6.50 -12.72
N SER A 250 0.16 5.40 -13.10
CA SER A 250 0.69 4.43 -12.12
C SER A 250 1.85 5.00 -11.28
N VAL A 251 2.63 5.95 -11.79
CA VAL A 251 3.70 6.56 -10.98
C VAL A 251 3.20 7.40 -9.80
N TYR A 252 1.91 7.75 -9.77
CA TYR A 252 1.29 8.37 -8.59
C TYR A 252 1.08 7.41 -7.43
N LEU A 253 1.33 6.10 -7.60
CA LEU A 253 1.44 5.16 -6.48
C LEU A 253 2.57 5.55 -5.51
N CYS A 254 3.44 6.51 -5.87
CA CYS A 254 4.30 7.19 -4.90
C CYS A 254 3.53 7.76 -3.71
N ALA A 255 2.30 8.25 -3.90
CA ALA A 255 1.47 8.80 -2.84
C ALA A 255 1.17 7.82 -1.70
N PHE A 256 1.42 6.52 -1.87
CA PHE A 256 1.35 5.56 -0.77
C PHE A 256 2.29 5.87 0.40
N GLY A 257 3.44 6.50 0.15
CA GLY A 257 4.32 6.96 1.24
C GLY A 257 3.72 8.13 2.04
N LEU A 258 2.59 8.71 1.61
CA LEU A 258 1.89 9.80 2.27
C LEU A 258 0.69 9.34 3.09
N VAL A 259 0.44 8.03 3.20
CA VAL A 259 -0.64 7.47 4.04
C VAL A 259 -0.66 8.02 5.48
N PRO A 260 0.48 8.35 6.14
CA PRO A 260 0.47 9.02 7.45
C PRO A 260 -0.28 10.37 7.51
N LEU A 261 -0.57 11.02 6.37
CA LEU A 261 -1.40 12.24 6.35
C LEU A 261 -2.83 12.01 6.88
N GLY A 262 -3.25 10.75 7.07
CA GLY A 262 -4.49 10.42 7.77
C GLY A 262 -4.43 10.61 9.30
N LEU A 263 -3.25 10.82 9.88
CA LEU A 263 -3.07 11.07 11.32
C LEU A 263 -3.44 12.52 11.68
N PRO A 264 -4.05 12.77 12.87
CA PRO A 264 -4.37 14.12 13.34
C PRO A 264 -3.10 14.91 13.64
N GLU A 265 -3.14 16.25 13.53
CA GLU A 265 -1.98 17.13 13.77
C GLU A 265 -1.34 16.98 15.17
N THR A 266 -2.12 16.50 16.15
CA THR A 266 -1.66 16.27 17.53
C THR A 266 -0.89 14.96 17.69
N ASP A 267 -0.97 14.05 16.72
CA ASP A 267 -0.31 12.74 16.79
C ASP A 267 1.20 12.86 16.99
N GLU A 268 1.82 11.94 17.75
CA GLU A 268 3.27 11.95 18.00
C GLU A 268 4.07 11.92 16.69
N PHE A 269 3.53 11.30 15.64
CA PHE A 269 4.12 11.33 14.31
C PHE A 269 4.38 12.76 13.84
N TRP A 270 3.49 13.71 14.11
CA TRP A 270 3.58 15.11 13.70
C TRP A 270 4.12 16.04 14.80
N SER A 271 3.69 15.85 16.04
CA SER A 271 3.91 16.79 17.13
C SER A 271 5.24 16.60 17.87
N ALA A 272 5.80 15.39 17.90
CA ALA A 272 7.06 15.15 18.59
C ALA A 272 8.26 15.73 17.83
N PRO A 273 9.35 16.11 18.54
CA PRO A 273 10.53 16.73 17.94
C PRO A 273 11.22 15.82 16.91
N TYR A 274 12.18 16.40 16.20
CA TYR A 274 13.06 15.63 15.31
C TYR A 274 13.63 14.42 16.04
N THR A 275 13.54 13.25 15.40
CA THR A 275 14.04 11.99 15.94
C THR A 275 14.84 11.31 14.85
N GLU A 276 16.12 11.05 15.14
CA GLU A 276 17.00 10.32 14.23
C GLU A 276 16.49 8.88 14.02
N TRP A 277 16.49 8.45 12.76
CA TRP A 277 16.17 7.08 12.39
C TRP A 277 17.39 6.16 12.50
N THR A 278 17.15 4.86 12.46
CA THR A 278 18.11 3.83 12.86
C THR A 278 19.47 4.00 12.19
N ASN A 279 19.50 4.24 10.88
CA ASN A 279 20.77 4.41 10.18
C ASN A 279 21.49 5.71 10.56
N VAL A 280 20.78 6.82 10.79
CA VAL A 280 21.44 8.06 11.25
C VAL A 280 22.14 7.82 12.59
N LYS A 281 21.44 7.19 13.53
CA LYS A 281 22.01 6.81 14.83
C LYS A 281 23.23 5.91 14.67
N ALA A 282 23.10 4.83 13.89
CA ALA A 282 24.17 3.85 13.69
C ALA A 282 25.43 4.49 13.08
N TRP A 283 25.29 5.32 12.04
CA TRP A 283 26.40 5.98 11.38
C TRP A 283 27.04 7.11 12.21
N ASN A 284 26.31 7.66 13.18
CA ASN A 284 26.82 8.65 14.14
C ASN A 284 27.44 8.03 15.40
N GLY A 285 27.42 6.70 15.54
CA GLY A 285 27.93 6.01 16.74
C GLY A 285 26.97 6.07 17.94
N GLU A 286 25.72 6.45 17.73
CA GLU A 286 24.68 6.46 18.75
C GLU A 286 24.17 5.04 19.05
N LYS A 287 23.54 4.86 20.22
CA LYS A 287 23.03 3.56 20.64
C LYS A 287 21.90 3.07 19.72
N VAL A 288 22.12 1.90 19.10
CA VAL A 288 21.12 1.14 18.34
C VAL A 288 20.99 -0.27 18.91
N GLN A 289 19.76 -0.77 19.03
CA GLN A 289 19.50 -2.14 19.53
C GLN A 289 19.76 -3.18 18.44
N ALA A 290 20.16 -4.39 18.87
CA ALA A 290 20.28 -5.54 17.99
C ALA A 290 18.94 -5.83 17.28
N ASP A 291 19.04 -6.13 15.99
CA ASP A 291 17.90 -6.52 15.17
C ASP A 291 17.77 -8.04 15.11
N HIS A 292 16.56 -8.54 15.26
CA HIS A 292 16.29 -9.98 15.31
C HIS A 292 15.05 -10.32 14.49
N ALA A 293 15.16 -11.42 13.76
CA ALA A 293 14.04 -11.96 13.01
C ALA A 293 12.90 -12.38 13.94
N ILE A 294 11.66 -12.18 13.50
CA ILE A 294 10.49 -12.80 14.16
C ILE A 294 10.40 -14.27 13.78
N LYS A 295 10.03 -15.10 14.76
CA LYS A 295 9.79 -16.54 14.57
C LYS A 295 8.44 -16.79 13.93
#